data_AF-A0A8T7FRL0-F1
#
_entry.id   AF-A0A8T7FRL0-F1
#
_cell.length_a   1.000
_cell.length_b   1.000
_cell.length_c   1.000
_cell.angle_alpha   90.00
_cell.angle_beta   90.00
_cell.angle_gamma   90.00
#
_symmetry.space_group_name_H-M   'P 1'
#
loop_
_entity.id
_entity.type
_entity.pdbx_description
1 polymer ?
#
loop_
_entity_poly.entity_id
_entity_poly.type
_entity_poly.pdbx_seq_one_letter_code
_entity_poly.pdbx_strand_id
1 'polypeptide(L)'
;MKANTFKQNLTFKNLVVPLVIMVAFVGVGLWGFLASGYTQPLIMFGYIGMSLGIGLGLYGTLPKKQKPIGRRLTLLLVGLFLILYAIFMGQENSQLEGAIFGLLTGVVQMGVIHYAIAKIFGPLLFGRMWCGWACWTVMVLDLLPFKRPAGRLPGRWGWLRYLHFGLSLSIVLLLVYVVGFRDGVSGSIAVTWFIIGNLLYYAVGIVLAFTLKDNRAFCKYVCPVSVPLKITSRFSVIKIGQGAGQCNDCDACEKLCPMDVRISDYILNNQRVLSTECSLCQTCITVCAQDALKLSFGFDMGGKELLRERESKLPAPVAATSD
;
A
#
# COMPACT_ATOMS: atom_id res chain seq x y z
N MET A 1 -11.71 33.62 -9.49
CA MET A 1 -11.66 33.07 -8.11
C MET A 1 -10.76 31.84 -7.91
N LYS A 2 -10.53 30.94 -8.90
CA LYS A 2 -9.69 29.72 -8.70
C LYS A 2 -8.17 29.95 -8.48
N ALA A 3 -7.58 30.98 -9.08
CA ALA A 3 -6.13 31.23 -8.96
C ALA A 3 -5.70 31.71 -7.56
N ASN A 4 -6.60 32.37 -6.82
CA ASN A 4 -6.29 32.93 -5.50
C ASN A 4 -6.18 31.84 -4.41
N THR A 5 -6.98 30.78 -4.51
CA THR A 5 -6.96 29.64 -3.59
C THR A 5 -5.71 28.77 -3.74
N PHE A 6 -5.14 28.69 -4.96
CA PHE A 6 -3.88 27.96 -5.19
C PHE A 6 -2.68 28.70 -4.58
N LYS A 7 -2.57 30.02 -4.80
CA LYS A 7 -1.53 30.85 -4.16
C LYS A 7 -1.61 30.84 -2.63
N GLN A 8 -2.81 30.85 -2.05
CA GLN A 8 -2.98 30.79 -0.59
C GLN A 8 -2.54 29.44 0.03
N ASN A 9 -2.67 28.32 -0.69
CA ASN A 9 -2.27 27.00 -0.20
C ASN A 9 -0.80 26.63 -0.48
N LEU A 10 -0.09 27.43 -1.28
CA LEU A 10 1.34 27.28 -1.55
C LEU A 10 2.20 27.87 -0.43
N THR A 11 1.89 27.50 0.82
CA THR A 11 2.67 27.92 1.99
C THR A 11 3.86 27.01 2.17
N PHE A 12 5.02 27.56 2.55
CA PHE A 12 6.24 26.77 2.84
C PHE A 12 5.97 25.59 3.79
N LYS A 13 5.11 25.78 4.79
CA LYS A 13 4.66 24.74 5.74
C LYS A 13 4.11 23.47 5.06
N ASN A 14 3.39 23.60 3.95
CA ASN A 14 2.82 22.46 3.21
C ASN A 14 3.86 21.73 2.35
N LEU A 15 5.02 22.35 2.11
CA LEU A 15 6.10 21.82 1.27
C LEU A 15 7.27 21.25 2.09
N VAL A 16 7.35 21.52 3.39
CA VAL A 16 8.44 20.99 4.25
C VAL A 16 8.52 19.47 4.17
N VAL A 17 7.43 18.75 4.43
CA VAL A 17 7.43 17.28 4.43
C VAL A 17 7.81 16.70 3.05
N PRO A 18 7.19 17.13 1.93
CA PRO A 18 7.61 16.71 0.60
C PRO A 18 9.10 16.97 0.29
N LEU A 19 9.63 18.14 0.66
CA LEU A 19 11.03 18.50 0.43
C LEU A 19 11.98 17.64 1.26
N VAL A 20 11.67 17.42 2.55
CA VAL A 20 12.46 16.55 3.43
C VAL A 20 12.52 15.13 2.88
N ILE A 21 11.39 14.58 2.42
CA ILE A 21 11.35 13.24 1.82
C ILE A 21 12.19 13.18 0.54
N MET A 22 12.06 14.19 -0.32
CA MET A 22 12.83 14.26 -1.56
C MET A 22 14.34 14.31 -1.28
N VAL A 23 14.78 15.20 -0.38
CA VAL A 23 16.20 15.33 0.02
C VAL A 23 16.70 14.05 0.68
N ALA A 24 15.92 13.42 1.55
CA ALA A 24 16.31 12.18 2.21
C ALA A 24 16.55 11.04 1.20
N PHE A 25 15.65 10.85 0.24
CA PHE A 25 15.80 9.82 -0.79
C PHE A 25 16.98 10.12 -1.72
N VAL A 26 17.15 11.37 -2.16
CA VAL A 26 18.31 11.78 -2.97
C VAL A 26 19.60 11.56 -2.18
N GLY A 27 19.63 11.88 -0.89
CA GLY A 27 20.76 11.63 0.00
C GLY A 27 21.12 10.15 0.12
N VAL A 28 20.13 9.26 0.27
CA VAL A 28 20.34 7.80 0.26
C VAL A 28 20.89 7.34 -1.10
N GLY A 29 20.37 7.88 -2.21
CA GLY A 29 20.86 7.57 -3.55
C GLY A 29 22.31 8.02 -3.78
N LEU A 30 22.66 9.24 -3.34
CA LEU A 30 24.03 9.77 -3.41
C LEU A 30 24.98 8.98 -2.54
N TRP A 31 24.59 8.67 -1.30
CA TRP A 31 25.39 7.82 -0.41
C TRP A 31 25.62 6.44 -1.03
N GLY A 32 24.58 5.80 -1.58
CA GLY A 32 24.71 4.51 -2.26
C GLY A 32 25.62 4.56 -3.48
N PHE A 33 25.58 5.64 -4.26
CA PHE A 33 26.50 5.86 -5.38
C PHE A 33 27.95 6.00 -4.90
N LEU A 34 28.19 6.85 -3.88
CA LEU A 34 29.54 7.07 -3.35
C LEU A 34 30.13 5.81 -2.68
N ALA A 35 29.29 5.00 -2.04
CA ALA A 35 29.71 3.78 -1.36
C ALA A 35 29.99 2.61 -2.32
N SER A 36 29.27 2.53 -3.44
CA SER A 36 29.33 1.37 -4.34
C SER A 36 29.97 1.64 -5.70
N GLY A 37 30.10 2.90 -6.12
CA GLY A 37 30.54 3.29 -7.45
C GLY A 37 29.49 3.08 -8.56
N TYR A 38 28.37 2.41 -8.27
CA TYR A 38 27.30 2.17 -9.24
C TYR A 38 26.31 3.33 -9.26
N THR A 39 25.89 3.77 -10.45
CA THR A 39 24.87 4.82 -10.64
C THR A 39 23.46 4.37 -10.26
N GLN A 40 23.26 3.06 -10.09
CA GLN A 40 21.96 2.45 -9.91
C GLN A 40 21.19 2.93 -8.66
N PRO A 41 21.79 3.05 -7.47
CA PRO A 41 21.11 3.60 -6.29
C PRO A 41 20.67 5.05 -6.50
N LEU A 42 21.48 5.86 -7.21
CA LEU A 42 21.16 7.25 -7.50
C LEU A 42 19.93 7.37 -8.40
N ILE A 43 19.85 6.54 -9.46
CA ILE A 43 18.69 6.49 -10.35
C ILE A 43 17.45 6.02 -9.58
N MET A 44 17.56 4.92 -8.81
CA MET A 44 16.43 4.34 -8.10
C MET A 44 15.88 5.25 -7.01
N PHE A 45 16.71 5.66 -6.05
CA PHE A 45 16.24 6.48 -4.94
C PHE A 45 15.99 7.93 -5.36
N GLY A 46 16.78 8.47 -6.31
CA GLY A 46 16.54 9.81 -6.85
C GLY A 46 15.19 9.91 -7.55
N TYR A 47 14.86 8.97 -8.45
CA TYR A 47 13.57 8.98 -9.16
C TYR A 47 12.38 8.80 -8.21
N ILE A 48 12.46 7.83 -7.29
CA ILE A 48 11.40 7.58 -6.30
C ILE A 48 11.23 8.80 -5.39
N GLY A 49 12.33 9.39 -4.92
CA GLY A 49 12.34 10.58 -4.07
C GLY A 49 11.69 11.78 -4.74
N MET A 50 12.04 12.06 -6.00
CA MET A 50 11.42 13.13 -6.78
C MET A 50 9.92 12.87 -7.02
N SER A 51 9.55 11.64 -7.36
CA SER A 51 8.15 11.25 -7.60
C SER A 51 7.28 11.39 -6.34
N LEU A 52 7.82 11.01 -5.17
CA LEU A 52 7.19 11.20 -3.87
C LEU A 52 7.10 12.69 -3.52
N GLY A 53 8.18 13.44 -3.69
CA GLY A 53 8.21 14.89 -3.42
C GLY A 53 7.17 15.66 -4.24
N ILE A 54 7.09 15.41 -5.55
CA ILE A 54 6.12 16.06 -6.43
C ILE A 54 4.69 15.70 -6.02
N GLY A 55 4.38 14.41 -5.87
CA GLY A 55 3.01 14.00 -5.58
C GLY A 55 2.53 14.31 -4.16
N LEU A 56 3.41 14.27 -3.16
CA LEU A 56 3.09 14.76 -1.81
C LEU A 56 2.97 16.28 -1.79
N GLY A 57 3.80 17.01 -2.52
CA GLY A 57 3.70 18.46 -2.69
C GLY A 57 2.36 18.87 -3.30
N LEU A 58 1.94 18.19 -4.38
CA LEU A 58 0.62 18.38 -4.97
C LEU A 58 -0.50 18.01 -3.99
N TYR A 59 -0.37 16.90 -3.25
CA TYR A 59 -1.36 16.50 -2.25
C TYR A 59 -1.50 17.53 -1.10
N GLY A 60 -0.39 18.14 -0.68
CA GLY A 60 -0.37 19.17 0.36
C GLY A 60 -0.95 20.51 -0.06
N THR A 61 -0.75 20.89 -1.33
CA THR A 61 -1.09 22.23 -1.85
C THR A 61 -2.41 22.31 -2.60
N LEU A 62 -2.89 21.20 -3.18
CA LEU A 62 -4.16 21.18 -3.91
C LEU A 62 -5.38 21.26 -2.97
N PRO A 63 -6.50 21.85 -3.42
CA PRO A 63 -7.76 21.84 -2.68
C PRO A 63 -8.23 20.41 -2.36
N LYS A 64 -8.97 20.20 -1.26
CA LYS A 64 -9.43 18.86 -0.79
C LYS A 64 -9.96 17.96 -1.92
N LYS A 65 -10.80 18.49 -2.83
CA LYS A 65 -11.36 17.74 -3.96
C LYS A 65 -10.32 17.22 -4.96
N GLN A 66 -9.17 17.89 -5.08
CA GLN A 66 -8.10 17.61 -6.04
C GLN A 66 -6.89 16.89 -5.43
N LYS A 67 -6.75 16.84 -4.09
CA LYS A 67 -5.69 16.11 -3.40
C LYS A 67 -5.44 14.68 -3.92
N PRO A 68 -6.47 13.86 -4.26
CA PRO A 68 -6.25 12.52 -4.80
C PRO A 68 -5.42 12.47 -6.08
N ILE A 69 -5.31 13.59 -6.83
CA ILE A 69 -4.46 13.70 -8.02
C ILE A 69 -2.99 13.49 -7.65
N GLY A 70 -2.50 14.14 -6.59
CA GLY A 70 -1.11 13.99 -6.14
C GLY A 70 -0.76 12.53 -5.82
N ARG A 71 -1.66 11.84 -5.09
CA ARG A 71 -1.49 10.41 -4.79
C ARG A 71 -1.46 9.53 -6.05
N ARG A 72 -2.39 9.74 -6.98
CA ARG A 72 -2.44 8.97 -8.23
C ARG A 72 -1.23 9.22 -9.11
N LEU A 73 -0.73 10.46 -9.14
CA LEU A 73 0.49 10.80 -9.86
C LEU A 73 1.69 10.07 -9.26
N THR A 74 1.85 10.06 -7.94
CA THR A 74 2.92 9.27 -7.28
C THR A 74 2.82 7.78 -7.64
N LEU A 75 1.62 7.19 -7.52
CA LEU A 75 1.40 5.78 -7.87
C LEU A 75 1.81 5.48 -9.32
N LEU A 76 1.46 6.37 -10.25
CA LEU A 76 1.80 6.24 -11.65
C LEU A 76 3.31 6.35 -11.89
N LEU A 77 3.95 7.40 -11.38
CA LEU A 77 5.38 7.63 -11.57
C LEU A 77 6.21 6.51 -10.93
N VAL A 78 5.97 6.21 -9.65
CA VAL A 78 6.72 5.18 -8.93
C VAL A 78 6.40 3.78 -9.48
N GLY A 79 5.13 3.47 -9.74
CA GLY A 79 4.72 2.16 -10.22
C GLY A 79 5.27 1.84 -11.61
N LEU A 80 5.17 2.79 -12.55
CA LEU A 80 5.72 2.65 -13.90
C LEU A 80 7.24 2.49 -13.85
N PHE A 81 7.93 3.34 -13.07
CA PHE A 81 9.38 3.27 -12.93
C PHE A 81 9.83 1.91 -12.42
N LEU A 82 9.20 1.37 -11.37
CA LEU A 82 9.61 0.08 -10.80
C LEU A 82 9.40 -1.09 -11.75
N ILE A 83 8.29 -1.11 -12.50
CA ILE A 83 8.04 -2.16 -13.51
C ILE A 83 9.08 -2.07 -14.63
N LEU A 84 9.28 -0.88 -15.20
CA LEU A 84 10.23 -0.69 -16.30
C LEU A 84 11.66 -0.98 -15.83
N TYR A 85 12.03 -0.53 -14.64
CA TYR A 85 13.33 -0.79 -14.06
C TYR A 85 13.56 -2.29 -13.84
N ALA A 86 12.60 -3.02 -13.27
CA ALA A 86 12.72 -4.47 -13.06
C ALA A 86 12.89 -5.25 -14.39
N ILE A 87 12.18 -4.83 -15.44
CA ILE A 87 12.23 -5.50 -16.76
C ILE A 87 13.53 -5.17 -17.51
N PHE A 88 13.91 -3.89 -17.59
CA PHE A 88 14.98 -3.45 -18.50
C PHE A 88 16.35 -3.36 -17.84
N MET A 89 16.41 -2.86 -16.60
CA MET A 89 17.68 -2.58 -15.91
C MET A 89 18.05 -3.69 -14.93
N GLY A 90 17.09 -4.13 -14.10
CA GLY A 90 17.32 -5.14 -13.07
C GLY A 90 17.34 -6.57 -13.64
N GLN A 91 16.57 -6.81 -14.70
CA GLN A 91 16.32 -8.15 -15.26
C GLN A 91 16.04 -9.21 -14.18
N GLU A 92 15.17 -8.88 -13.23
CA GLU A 92 14.93 -9.70 -12.06
C GLU A 92 13.44 -9.80 -11.73
N ASN A 93 13.08 -10.84 -10.98
CA ASN A 93 11.72 -10.97 -10.47
C ASN A 93 11.57 -10.21 -9.14
N SER A 94 11.07 -8.98 -9.20
CA SER A 94 10.80 -8.17 -8.00
C SER A 94 9.43 -8.46 -7.33
N GLN A 95 8.79 -9.61 -7.62
CA GLN A 95 7.62 -10.11 -6.89
C GLN A 95 8.02 -10.90 -5.62
N LEU A 96 7.02 -11.43 -4.91
CA LEU A 96 7.22 -12.16 -3.65
C LEU A 96 8.09 -13.40 -3.89
N GLU A 97 7.78 -14.13 -4.95
CA GLU A 97 8.44 -15.36 -5.34
C GLU A 97 9.93 -15.11 -5.62
N GLY A 98 10.26 -14.07 -6.40
CA GLY A 98 11.65 -13.71 -6.68
C GLY A 98 12.41 -13.23 -5.45
N ALA A 99 11.77 -12.52 -4.53
CA ALA A 99 12.39 -12.16 -3.25
C ALA A 99 12.70 -13.40 -2.39
N ILE A 100 11.79 -14.39 -2.35
CA ILE A 100 12.02 -15.66 -1.64
C ILE A 100 13.14 -16.46 -2.34
N PHE A 101 13.13 -16.56 -3.67
CA PHE A 101 14.19 -17.21 -4.44
C PHE A 101 15.57 -16.64 -4.15
N GLY A 102 15.71 -15.31 -4.17
CA GLY A 102 16.97 -14.64 -3.85
C GLY A 102 17.43 -14.94 -2.42
N LEU A 103 16.52 -14.89 -1.45
CA LEU A 103 16.83 -15.20 -0.05
C LEU A 103 17.30 -16.66 0.13
N LEU A 104 16.61 -17.63 -0.47
CA LEU A 104 16.93 -19.06 -0.31
C LEU A 104 18.20 -19.48 -1.06
N THR A 105 18.51 -18.82 -2.18
CA THR A 105 19.71 -19.11 -2.98
C THR A 105 20.94 -18.32 -2.52
N GLY A 106 20.77 -17.39 -1.58
CA GLY A 106 21.84 -16.54 -1.04
C GLY A 106 22.21 -15.35 -1.94
N VAL A 107 21.36 -15.02 -2.93
CA VAL A 107 21.59 -13.90 -3.86
C VAL A 107 20.81 -12.67 -3.41
N VAL A 108 21.55 -11.62 -3.03
CA VAL A 108 20.96 -10.33 -2.65
C VAL A 108 20.67 -9.52 -3.92
N GLN A 109 19.45 -9.62 -4.40
CA GLN A 109 18.94 -8.87 -5.55
C GLN A 109 18.02 -7.70 -5.13
N MET A 110 17.64 -6.83 -6.06
CA MET A 110 16.79 -5.68 -5.74
C MET A 110 15.46 -6.13 -5.17
N GLY A 111 14.85 -7.22 -5.66
CA GLY A 111 13.65 -7.82 -5.07
C GLY A 111 13.77 -8.11 -3.57
N VAL A 112 14.91 -8.64 -3.11
CA VAL A 112 15.16 -8.92 -1.68
C VAL A 112 15.26 -7.62 -0.89
N ILE A 113 16.08 -6.67 -1.37
CA ILE A 113 16.25 -5.35 -0.74
C ILE A 113 14.90 -4.60 -0.67
N HIS A 114 14.13 -4.69 -1.74
CA HIS A 114 12.84 -4.08 -1.89
C HIS A 114 11.81 -4.63 -0.89
N TYR A 115 11.76 -5.95 -0.71
CA TYR A 115 10.88 -6.56 0.30
C TYR A 115 11.34 -6.25 1.72
N ALA A 116 12.64 -6.31 1.99
CA ALA A 116 13.19 -5.93 3.29
C ALA A 116 12.81 -4.49 3.67
N ILE A 117 13.11 -3.52 2.80
CA ILE A 117 12.85 -2.10 3.09
C ILE A 117 11.34 -1.80 3.05
N ALA A 118 10.63 -2.16 1.98
CA ALA A 118 9.27 -1.67 1.78
C ALA A 118 8.17 -2.55 2.39
N LYS A 119 8.47 -3.81 2.79
CA LYS A 119 7.48 -4.76 3.34
C LYS A 119 7.80 -5.23 4.76
N ILE A 120 9.06 -5.14 5.19
CA ILE A 120 9.46 -5.54 6.55
C ILE A 120 9.76 -4.32 7.41
N PHE A 121 10.84 -3.59 7.14
CA PHE A 121 11.31 -2.50 8.01
C PHE A 121 10.50 -1.21 7.86
N GLY A 122 10.22 -0.80 6.63
CA GLY A 122 9.48 0.43 6.35
C GLY A 122 8.10 0.48 6.99
N PRO A 123 7.29 -0.60 6.95
CA PRO A 123 5.99 -0.62 7.62
C PRO A 123 6.02 -0.46 9.14
N LEU A 124 7.15 -0.73 9.80
CA LEU A 124 7.32 -0.41 11.23
C LEU A 124 7.29 1.10 11.47
N LEU A 125 7.67 1.91 10.47
CA LEU A 125 7.65 3.36 10.55
C LEU A 125 6.36 3.93 9.93
N PHE A 126 6.09 3.61 8.67
CA PHE A 126 5.04 4.22 7.85
C PHE A 126 3.84 3.32 7.57
N GLY A 127 3.72 2.19 8.28
CA GLY A 127 2.62 1.23 8.07
C GLY A 127 2.55 0.76 6.62
N ARG A 128 1.35 0.54 6.11
CA ARG A 128 1.15 0.06 4.73
C ARG A 128 1.14 1.18 3.69
N MET A 129 1.87 2.28 3.92
CA MET A 129 1.95 3.43 3.00
C MET A 129 2.34 3.03 1.58
N TRP A 130 3.16 1.98 1.41
CA TRP A 130 3.46 1.39 0.11
C TRP A 130 2.19 1.09 -0.71
N CYS A 131 1.20 0.43 -0.10
CA CYS A 131 -0.06 0.08 -0.74
C CYS A 131 -0.93 1.32 -1.07
N GLY A 132 -0.70 2.43 -0.37
CA GLY A 132 -1.41 3.70 -0.57
C GLY A 132 -0.79 4.60 -1.65
N TRP A 133 0.54 4.55 -1.81
CA TRP A 133 1.30 5.59 -2.54
C TRP A 133 2.29 5.08 -3.60
N ALA A 134 2.74 3.83 -3.55
CA ALA A 134 3.81 3.35 -4.43
C ALA A 134 3.55 1.98 -5.10
N CYS A 135 2.51 1.27 -4.70
CA CYS A 135 2.22 -0.07 -5.22
C CYS A 135 1.77 -0.01 -6.70
N TRP A 136 2.53 -0.67 -7.57
CA TRP A 136 2.24 -0.75 -9.00
C TRP A 136 0.95 -1.53 -9.33
N THR A 137 0.52 -2.48 -8.49
CA THR A 137 -0.81 -3.10 -8.66
C THR A 137 -1.93 -2.12 -8.43
N VAL A 138 -1.77 -1.27 -7.42
CA VAL A 138 -2.74 -0.24 -7.08
C VAL A 138 -2.78 0.86 -8.13
N MET A 139 -1.63 1.20 -8.74
CA MET A 139 -1.55 2.13 -9.87
C MET A 139 -2.58 1.78 -10.96
N VAL A 140 -2.72 0.50 -11.32
CA VAL A 140 -3.69 0.02 -12.31
C VAL A 140 -5.10 0.00 -11.72
N LEU A 141 -5.29 -0.62 -10.55
CA LEU A 141 -6.62 -0.82 -9.97
C LEU A 141 -7.32 0.49 -9.56
N ASP A 142 -6.59 1.55 -9.21
CA ASP A 142 -7.18 2.86 -8.88
C ASP A 142 -7.76 3.59 -10.12
N LEU A 143 -7.45 3.14 -11.35
CA LEU A 143 -8.03 3.68 -12.59
C LEU A 143 -9.46 3.19 -12.84
N LEU A 144 -9.83 2.05 -12.24
CA LEU A 144 -11.16 1.46 -12.37
C LEU A 144 -12.24 2.36 -11.73
N PRO A 145 -13.51 2.25 -12.15
CA PRO A 145 -14.56 3.19 -11.73
C PRO A 145 -15.06 2.99 -10.29
N PHE A 146 -14.76 1.86 -9.63
CA PHE A 146 -15.37 1.46 -8.36
C PHE A 146 -14.64 2.01 -7.12
N LYS A 147 -14.71 3.34 -6.95
CA LYS A 147 -14.01 4.09 -5.90
C LYS A 147 -14.71 4.07 -4.53
N ARG A 148 -15.96 3.63 -4.46
CA ARG A 148 -16.77 3.57 -3.24
C ARG A 148 -17.20 2.12 -2.99
N PRO A 149 -16.52 1.38 -2.12
CA PRO A 149 -16.91 0.02 -1.81
C PRO A 149 -18.22 0.00 -1.00
N ALA A 150 -18.99 -1.08 -1.12
CA ALA A 150 -20.21 -1.31 -0.32
C ALA A 150 -19.92 -1.97 1.04
N GLY A 151 -18.66 -2.23 1.38
CA GLY A 151 -18.26 -3.06 2.51
C GLY A 151 -17.52 -4.32 2.07
N ARG A 152 -16.93 -5.02 3.05
CA ARG A 152 -16.25 -6.31 2.86
C ARG A 152 -17.25 -7.45 2.76
N LEU A 153 -16.92 -8.50 2.03
CA LEU A 153 -17.72 -9.72 2.03
C LEU A 153 -17.74 -10.32 3.43
N PRO A 154 -18.91 -10.73 3.96
CA PRO A 154 -18.99 -11.36 5.26
C PRO A 154 -18.28 -12.71 5.25
N GLY A 155 -17.76 -13.13 6.40
CA GLY A 155 -17.08 -14.40 6.59
C GLY A 155 -15.57 -14.35 6.31
N ARG A 156 -14.99 -15.51 5.93
CA ARG A 156 -13.53 -15.73 5.96
C ARG A 156 -12.82 -15.52 4.62
N TRP A 157 -13.40 -14.77 3.68
CA TRP A 157 -12.77 -14.48 2.37
C TRP A 157 -11.38 -13.86 2.46
N GLY A 158 -11.10 -13.15 3.56
CA GLY A 158 -9.76 -12.64 3.85
C GLY A 158 -8.68 -13.72 3.94
N TRP A 159 -9.03 -15.00 4.12
CA TRP A 159 -8.09 -16.12 4.19
C TRP A 159 -7.41 -16.47 2.86
N LEU A 160 -8.02 -16.12 1.71
CA LEU A 160 -7.47 -16.43 0.39
C LEU A 160 -6.06 -15.86 0.18
N ARG A 161 -5.73 -14.72 0.79
CA ARG A 161 -4.39 -14.12 0.73
C ARG A 161 -3.33 -14.99 1.42
N TYR A 162 -3.72 -15.69 2.49
CA TYR A 162 -2.83 -16.55 3.26
C TYR A 162 -2.63 -17.88 2.52
N LEU A 163 -3.69 -18.40 1.90
CA LEU A 163 -3.59 -19.52 0.97
C LEU A 163 -2.65 -19.18 -0.20
N HIS A 164 -2.85 -18.02 -0.85
CA HIS A 164 -1.98 -17.57 -1.93
C HIS A 164 -0.53 -17.41 -1.48
N PHE A 165 -0.29 -16.76 -0.33
CA PHE A 165 1.06 -16.64 0.24
C PHE A 165 1.71 -18.01 0.49
N GLY A 166 0.95 -18.95 1.07
CA GLY A 166 1.42 -20.32 1.31
C GLY A 166 1.73 -21.08 0.02
N LEU A 167 0.90 -20.93 -1.02
CA LEU A 167 1.14 -21.52 -2.33
C LEU A 167 2.39 -20.94 -3.00
N SER A 168 2.53 -19.60 -3.02
CA SER A 168 3.74 -18.94 -3.54
C SER A 168 5.01 -19.43 -2.83
N LEU A 169 4.98 -19.51 -1.50
CA LEU A 169 6.10 -20.02 -0.71
C LEU A 169 6.39 -21.49 -1.03
N SER A 170 5.36 -22.33 -1.09
CA SER A 170 5.50 -23.77 -1.34
C SER A 170 6.07 -24.06 -2.73
N ILE A 171 5.64 -23.31 -3.75
CA ILE A 171 6.15 -23.44 -5.12
C ILE A 171 7.64 -23.10 -5.17
N VAL A 172 8.06 -22.00 -4.53
CA VAL A 172 9.48 -21.61 -4.51
C VAL A 172 10.32 -22.64 -3.74
N LEU A 173 9.84 -23.13 -2.59
CA LEU A 173 10.53 -24.17 -1.83
C LEU A 173 10.70 -25.46 -2.63
N LEU A 174 9.65 -25.90 -3.34
CA LEU A 174 9.70 -27.08 -4.20
C LEU A 174 10.72 -26.89 -5.34
N LEU A 175 10.70 -25.74 -6.01
CA LEU A 175 11.61 -25.46 -7.12
C LEU A 175 13.08 -25.42 -6.65
N VAL A 176 13.37 -24.78 -5.51
CA VAL A 176 14.74 -24.67 -5.00
C VAL A 176 15.25 -26.01 -4.45
N TYR A 177 14.48 -26.68 -3.60
CA TYR A 177 14.98 -27.82 -2.82
C TYR A 177 14.69 -29.20 -3.44
N VAL A 178 13.66 -29.33 -4.26
CA VAL A 178 13.30 -30.62 -4.90
C VAL A 178 13.77 -30.66 -6.34
N VAL A 179 13.50 -29.60 -7.11
CA VAL A 179 13.88 -29.54 -8.54
C VAL A 179 15.32 -29.06 -8.73
N GLY A 180 15.88 -28.33 -7.77
CA GLY A 180 17.22 -27.73 -7.90
C GLY A 180 17.26 -26.54 -8.86
N PHE A 181 16.12 -25.92 -9.14
CA PHE A 181 15.98 -24.79 -10.07
C PHE A 181 16.55 -23.50 -9.44
N ARG A 182 17.53 -22.88 -10.12
CA ARG A 182 18.21 -21.65 -9.65
C ARG A 182 18.03 -20.42 -10.55
N ASP A 183 17.48 -20.58 -11.75
CA ASP A 183 17.32 -19.50 -12.74
C ASP A 183 16.10 -18.59 -12.47
N GLY A 184 15.50 -18.67 -11.28
CA GLY A 184 14.35 -17.86 -10.88
C GLY A 184 14.69 -16.46 -10.34
N VAL A 185 15.98 -16.15 -10.21
CA VAL A 185 16.50 -14.95 -9.54
C VAL A 185 16.61 -13.80 -10.54
N SER A 186 17.46 -13.98 -11.56
CA SER A 186 17.77 -12.96 -12.57
C SER A 186 17.81 -13.55 -13.99
N GLY A 187 17.75 -12.69 -15.00
CA GLY A 187 17.79 -13.04 -16.41
C GLY A 187 16.40 -13.18 -17.04
N SER A 188 16.35 -13.69 -18.27
CA SER A 188 15.13 -13.75 -19.07
C SER A 188 14.00 -14.53 -18.41
N ILE A 189 14.32 -15.66 -17.76
CA ILE A 189 13.33 -16.50 -17.08
C ILE A 189 12.71 -15.74 -15.90
N ALA A 190 13.52 -15.08 -15.07
CA ALA A 190 13.02 -14.27 -13.96
C ALA A 190 12.12 -13.13 -14.45
N VAL A 191 12.48 -12.45 -15.53
CA VAL A 191 11.66 -11.39 -16.14
C VAL A 191 10.36 -11.97 -16.71
N THR A 192 10.38 -13.14 -17.35
CA THR A 192 9.16 -13.81 -17.83
C THR A 192 8.21 -14.12 -16.68
N TRP A 193 8.72 -14.66 -15.57
CA TRP A 193 7.93 -14.90 -14.36
C TRP A 193 7.35 -13.60 -13.80
N PHE A 194 8.14 -12.54 -13.74
CA PHE A 194 7.70 -11.21 -13.29
C PHE A 194 6.55 -10.65 -14.14
N ILE A 195 6.67 -10.74 -15.48
CA ILE A 195 5.65 -10.25 -16.40
C ILE A 195 4.37 -11.09 -16.26
N ILE A 196 4.47 -12.42 -16.33
CA ILE A 196 3.30 -13.31 -16.21
C ILE A 196 2.62 -13.12 -14.86
N GLY A 197 3.37 -13.07 -13.77
CA GLY A 197 2.84 -12.88 -12.42
C GLY A 197 2.08 -11.54 -12.29
N ASN A 198 2.62 -10.44 -12.81
CA ASN A 198 1.92 -9.16 -12.78
C ASN A 198 0.67 -9.14 -13.67
N LEU A 199 0.72 -9.76 -14.85
CA LEU A 199 -0.45 -9.91 -15.72
C LEU A 199 -1.56 -10.70 -15.02
N LEU A 200 -1.23 -11.79 -14.33
CA LEU A 200 -2.18 -12.56 -13.52
C LEU A 200 -2.75 -11.73 -12.37
N TYR A 201 -1.92 -10.98 -11.65
CA TYR A 201 -2.38 -10.09 -10.57
C TYR A 201 -3.35 -9.03 -11.10
N TYR A 202 -3.09 -8.46 -12.28
CA TYR A 202 -3.98 -7.47 -12.91
C TYR A 202 -5.27 -8.12 -13.39
N ALA A 203 -5.20 -9.27 -14.06
CA ALA A 203 -6.38 -10.00 -14.52
C ALA A 203 -7.32 -10.34 -13.34
N VAL A 204 -6.78 -10.99 -12.30
CA VAL A 204 -7.55 -11.33 -11.10
C VAL A 204 -8.07 -10.06 -10.40
N GLY A 205 -7.26 -9.02 -10.29
CA GLY A 205 -7.66 -7.78 -9.65
C GLY A 205 -8.78 -7.03 -10.38
N ILE A 206 -8.73 -7.00 -11.72
CA ILE A 206 -9.78 -6.41 -12.56
C ILE A 206 -11.06 -7.22 -12.42
N VAL A 207 -11.00 -8.55 -12.55
CA VAL A 207 -12.18 -9.44 -12.38
C VAL A 207 -12.82 -9.23 -11.01
N LEU A 208 -12.03 -9.22 -9.94
CA LEU A 208 -12.53 -8.97 -8.59
C LEU A 208 -13.14 -7.57 -8.44
N ALA A 209 -12.54 -6.55 -9.05
CA ALA A 209 -13.06 -5.19 -8.98
C ALA A 209 -14.43 -5.06 -9.69
N PHE A 210 -14.62 -5.70 -10.84
CA PHE A 210 -15.89 -5.66 -11.58
C PHE A 210 -16.99 -6.50 -10.93
N THR A 211 -16.64 -7.66 -10.39
CA THR A 211 -17.58 -8.58 -9.71
C THR A 211 -18.03 -8.01 -8.38
N LEU A 212 -17.12 -7.47 -7.58
CA LEU A 212 -17.43 -6.94 -6.25
C LEU A 212 -17.73 -5.44 -6.23
N LYS A 213 -17.58 -4.74 -7.36
CA LYS A 213 -17.69 -3.28 -7.46
C LYS A 213 -16.76 -2.58 -6.45
N ASP A 214 -15.50 -3.01 -6.43
CA ASP A 214 -14.52 -2.59 -5.43
C ASP A 214 -13.08 -2.66 -5.96
N ASN A 215 -12.48 -1.51 -6.25
CA ASN A 215 -11.12 -1.43 -6.78
C ASN A 215 -10.05 -2.05 -5.85
N ARG A 216 -10.34 -2.22 -4.55
CA ARG A 216 -9.40 -2.83 -3.60
C ARG A 216 -9.71 -4.28 -3.27
N ALA A 217 -10.65 -4.92 -3.95
CA ALA A 217 -10.99 -6.33 -3.73
C ALA A 217 -9.75 -7.25 -3.76
N PHE A 218 -8.83 -7.08 -4.72
CA PHE A 218 -7.57 -7.83 -4.76
C PHE A 218 -6.74 -7.65 -3.47
N CYS A 219 -6.57 -6.40 -3.04
CA CYS A 219 -5.81 -6.05 -1.83
C CYS A 219 -6.48 -6.60 -0.56
N LYS A 220 -7.81 -6.75 -0.57
CA LYS A 220 -8.64 -7.24 0.53
C LYS A 220 -8.66 -8.76 0.63
N TYR A 221 -8.52 -9.50 -0.46
CA TYR A 221 -8.77 -10.93 -0.43
C TYR A 221 -7.61 -11.77 -0.96
N VAL A 222 -6.84 -11.32 -1.95
CA VAL A 222 -5.92 -12.20 -2.70
C VAL A 222 -4.46 -11.80 -2.57
N CYS A 223 -4.14 -10.52 -2.38
CA CYS A 223 -2.75 -10.03 -2.39
C CYS A 223 -1.87 -10.73 -1.32
N PRO A 224 -0.88 -11.55 -1.70
CA PRO A 224 -0.10 -12.35 -0.74
C PRO A 224 0.91 -11.48 0.01
N VAL A 225 1.38 -10.39 -0.61
CA VAL A 225 2.26 -9.38 -0.01
C VAL A 225 1.61 -8.72 1.22
N SER A 226 0.28 -8.74 1.33
CA SER A 226 -0.40 -8.21 2.51
C SER A 226 -0.16 -9.03 3.77
N VAL A 227 0.25 -10.30 3.67
CA VAL A 227 0.52 -11.17 4.82
C VAL A 227 1.68 -10.63 5.67
N PRO A 228 2.92 -10.49 5.15
CA PRO A 228 4.02 -9.92 5.94
C PRO A 228 3.75 -8.45 6.33
N LEU A 229 3.13 -7.68 5.43
CA LEU A 229 2.79 -6.27 5.69
C LEU A 229 1.85 -6.08 6.88
N LYS A 230 0.87 -6.97 7.08
CA LYS A 230 -0.05 -6.86 8.22
C LYS A 230 0.67 -7.02 9.55
N ILE A 231 1.59 -7.99 9.63
CA ILE A 231 2.39 -8.27 10.83
C ILE A 231 3.23 -7.04 11.20
N THR A 232 3.97 -6.49 10.25
CA THR A 232 4.90 -5.37 10.50
C THR A 232 4.14 -4.06 10.72
N SER A 233 3.05 -3.82 9.97
CA SER A 233 2.20 -2.63 10.16
C SER A 233 1.50 -2.54 11.51
N ARG A 234 1.38 -3.66 12.25
CA ARG A 234 0.79 -3.69 13.59
C ARG A 234 1.52 -2.74 14.56
N PHE A 235 2.83 -2.64 14.39
CA PHE A 235 3.75 -1.85 15.20
C PHE A 235 4.09 -0.49 14.57
N SER A 236 3.33 -0.04 13.56
CA SER A 236 3.68 1.18 12.83
C SER A 236 3.66 2.41 13.74
N VAL A 237 4.71 3.23 13.64
CA VAL A 237 4.81 4.51 14.37
C VAL A 237 3.80 5.54 13.84
N ILE A 238 3.63 5.59 12.52
CA ILE A 238 2.69 6.49 11.86
C ILE A 238 1.37 5.77 11.67
N LYS A 239 0.29 6.37 12.20
CA LYS A 239 -1.09 5.94 12.00
C LYS A 239 -1.99 7.17 11.80
N ILE A 240 -3.23 6.94 11.39
CA ILE A 240 -4.25 7.99 11.36
C ILE A 240 -4.87 8.09 12.76
N GLY A 241 -5.02 9.29 13.28
CA GLY A 241 -5.64 9.53 14.58
C GLY A 241 -5.81 11.01 14.88
N GLN A 242 -6.22 11.30 16.11
CA GLN A 242 -6.54 12.62 16.65
C GLN A 242 -7.95 13.12 16.32
N GLY A 243 -8.44 14.08 17.11
CA GLY A 243 -9.65 14.85 16.81
C GLY A 243 -10.99 14.29 17.30
N ALA A 244 -11.03 13.46 18.36
CA ALA A 244 -12.29 12.93 18.91
C ALA A 244 -13.33 14.04 19.17
N GLY A 245 -12.93 15.14 19.83
CA GLY A 245 -13.82 16.28 20.10
C GLY A 245 -14.21 17.13 18.89
N GLN A 246 -13.59 16.91 17.72
CA GLN A 246 -13.95 17.57 16.45
C GLN A 246 -14.77 16.64 15.54
N CYS A 247 -14.83 15.35 15.84
CA CYS A 247 -15.60 14.39 15.07
C CYS A 247 -17.10 14.59 15.33
N ASN A 248 -17.90 14.62 14.26
CA ASN A 248 -19.35 14.74 14.33
C ASN A 248 -20.08 13.47 13.86
N ASP A 249 -19.37 12.33 13.83
CA ASP A 249 -19.90 10.99 13.51
C ASP A 249 -20.72 10.90 12.21
N CYS A 250 -20.25 11.56 11.14
CA CYS A 250 -20.97 11.59 9.85
C CYS A 250 -20.67 10.43 8.89
N ASP A 251 -19.80 9.48 9.27
CA ASP A 251 -19.34 8.32 8.48
C ASP A 251 -18.73 8.59 7.10
N ALA A 252 -18.49 9.85 6.74
CA ALA A 252 -17.92 10.19 5.43
C ALA A 252 -16.56 9.51 5.20
N CYS A 253 -15.75 9.39 6.26
CA CYS A 253 -14.45 8.72 6.22
C CYS A 253 -14.57 7.20 5.97
N GLU A 254 -15.60 6.55 6.49
CA GLU A 254 -15.83 5.11 6.34
C GLU A 254 -16.38 4.76 4.96
N LYS A 255 -17.39 5.51 4.51
CA LYS A 255 -18.02 5.34 3.19
C LYS A 255 -17.02 5.48 2.03
N LEU A 256 -15.95 6.26 2.24
CA LEU A 256 -14.89 6.49 1.26
C LEU A 256 -13.59 5.72 1.59
N CYS A 257 -13.54 4.94 2.67
CA CYS A 257 -12.39 4.13 3.00
C CYS A 257 -12.29 2.96 2.02
N PRO A 258 -11.28 2.91 1.14
CA PRO A 258 -11.21 1.87 0.13
C PRO A 258 -10.89 0.49 0.73
N MET A 259 -10.47 0.43 2.00
CA MET A 259 -10.20 -0.81 2.73
C MET A 259 -11.35 -1.22 3.68
N ASP A 260 -12.44 -0.44 3.71
CA ASP A 260 -13.60 -0.64 4.59
C ASP A 260 -13.24 -0.72 6.08
N VAL A 261 -12.33 0.14 6.54
CA VAL A 261 -12.03 0.31 7.97
C VAL A 261 -13.08 1.21 8.59
N ARG A 262 -13.63 0.83 9.74
CA ARG A 262 -14.52 1.68 10.55
C ARG A 262 -13.70 2.69 11.34
N ILE A 263 -13.48 3.85 10.73
CA ILE A 263 -12.56 4.88 11.24
C ILE A 263 -13.21 5.65 12.39
N SER A 264 -14.52 5.94 12.35
CA SER A 264 -15.17 6.73 13.41
C SER A 264 -15.12 5.98 14.74
N ASP A 265 -15.32 4.66 14.73
CA ASP A 265 -15.20 3.79 15.91
C ASP A 265 -13.88 4.02 16.67
N TYR A 266 -12.74 4.08 15.98
CA TYR A 266 -11.46 4.31 16.67
C TYR A 266 -11.39 5.73 17.24
N ILE A 267 -11.75 6.73 16.44
CA ILE A 267 -11.58 8.14 16.80
C ILE A 267 -12.48 8.54 17.98
N LEU A 268 -13.73 8.11 17.97
CA LEU A 268 -14.68 8.37 19.07
C LEU A 268 -14.25 7.68 20.37
N ASN A 269 -13.53 6.55 20.29
CA ASN A 269 -12.94 5.88 21.44
C ASN A 269 -11.54 6.42 21.82
N ASN A 270 -11.15 7.59 21.32
CA ASN A 270 -9.81 8.18 21.53
C ASN A 270 -8.65 7.26 21.11
N GLN A 271 -8.88 6.39 20.13
CA GLN A 271 -7.87 5.49 19.56
C GLN A 271 -7.39 6.00 18.21
N ARG A 272 -6.11 5.73 17.91
CA ARG A 272 -5.61 5.78 16.53
C ARG A 272 -6.22 4.61 15.75
N VAL A 273 -6.24 4.69 14.43
CA VAL A 273 -6.71 3.59 13.57
C VAL A 273 -5.74 2.42 13.69
N LEU A 274 -6.10 1.41 14.49
CA LEU A 274 -5.26 0.24 14.79
C LEU A 274 -5.40 -0.93 13.80
N SER A 275 -6.30 -0.81 12.81
CA SER A 275 -6.52 -1.82 11.78
C SER A 275 -5.28 -2.03 10.90
N THR A 276 -4.85 -3.28 10.77
CA THR A 276 -3.75 -3.68 9.86
C THR A 276 -4.20 -3.74 8.40
N GLU A 277 -5.51 -3.62 8.14
CA GLU A 277 -6.05 -3.43 6.79
C GLU A 277 -5.86 -2.00 6.26
N CYS A 278 -5.58 -1.02 7.14
CA CYS A 278 -5.36 0.36 6.72
C CYS A 278 -4.15 0.49 5.77
N SER A 279 -4.39 0.97 4.55
CA SER A 279 -3.35 1.18 3.53
C SER A 279 -2.68 2.55 3.60
N LEU A 280 -2.98 3.35 4.63
CA LEU A 280 -2.50 4.73 4.82
C LEU A 280 -2.63 5.60 3.56
N CYS A 281 -3.70 5.40 2.78
CA CYS A 281 -3.96 6.11 1.53
C CYS A 281 -4.50 7.54 1.72
N GLN A 282 -4.78 7.91 2.98
CA GLN A 282 -5.23 9.24 3.46
C GLN A 282 -6.54 9.77 2.86
N THR A 283 -7.33 8.93 2.20
CA THR A 283 -8.66 9.33 1.69
C THR A 283 -9.55 9.85 2.80
N CYS A 284 -9.53 9.21 3.98
CA CYS A 284 -10.31 9.64 5.15
C CYS A 284 -9.96 11.05 5.63
N ILE A 285 -8.66 11.41 5.67
CA ILE A 285 -8.19 12.76 6.01
C ILE A 285 -8.73 13.77 4.98
N THR A 286 -8.65 13.43 3.69
CA THR A 286 -9.08 14.33 2.60
C THR A 286 -10.58 14.65 2.65
N VAL A 287 -11.41 13.67 3.02
CA VAL A 287 -12.88 13.78 2.94
C VAL A 287 -13.51 14.30 4.23
N CYS A 288 -12.75 14.35 5.33
CA CYS A 288 -13.23 14.86 6.61
C CYS A 288 -13.52 16.36 6.50
N ALA A 289 -14.78 16.75 6.69
CA ALA A 289 -15.19 18.16 6.70
C ALA A 289 -14.68 18.90 7.94
N GLN A 290 -14.58 18.21 9.07
CA GLN A 290 -14.19 18.77 10.37
C GLN A 290 -12.68 18.83 10.60
N ASP A 291 -11.86 18.30 9.67
CA ASP A 291 -10.41 18.19 9.83
C ASP A 291 -9.95 17.47 11.12
N ALA A 292 -10.83 16.60 11.66
CA ALA A 292 -10.58 15.80 12.85
C ALA A 292 -9.43 14.80 12.62
N LEU A 293 -9.32 14.23 11.43
CA LEU A 293 -8.35 13.17 11.11
C LEU A 293 -7.01 13.73 10.64
N LYS A 294 -5.91 13.31 11.27
CA LYS A 294 -4.54 13.67 10.87
C LYS A 294 -3.60 12.46 10.91
N LEU A 295 -2.40 12.62 10.34
CA LEU A 295 -1.30 11.70 10.62
C LEU A 295 -0.82 11.95 12.06
N SER A 296 -0.67 10.88 12.82
CA SER A 296 -0.27 10.89 14.22
C SER A 296 0.89 9.92 14.43
N PHE A 297 1.83 10.33 15.27
CA PHE A 297 3.04 9.60 15.59
C PHE A 297 2.94 9.03 17.01
N GLY A 298 3.38 7.79 17.18
CA GLY A 298 3.45 7.12 18.47
C GLY A 298 3.53 5.63 18.31
N PHE A 299 3.80 4.89 19.39
CA PHE A 299 3.88 3.44 19.36
C PHE A 299 2.60 2.82 19.92
N ASP A 300 1.82 2.11 19.11
CA ASP A 300 0.78 1.18 19.63
C ASP A 300 1.02 -0.22 19.09
N MET A 301 0.76 -1.21 19.94
CA MET A 301 0.52 -2.58 19.50
C MET A 301 -0.90 -2.69 18.97
N GLY A 302 -1.07 -2.46 17.66
CA GLY A 302 -2.38 -2.46 16.99
C GLY A 302 -3.00 -3.85 16.84
N GLY A 303 -3.93 -4.01 15.89
CA GLY A 303 -4.46 -5.31 15.47
C GLY A 303 -5.92 -5.58 15.80
N LYS A 304 -6.62 -4.70 16.52
CA LYS A 304 -8.08 -4.73 16.58
C LYS A 304 -8.59 -4.34 15.20
N GLU A 305 -9.21 -5.26 14.48
CA GLU A 305 -9.81 -5.00 13.16
C GLU A 305 -11.26 -4.57 13.32
N LEU A 306 -11.53 -3.29 13.08
CA LEU A 306 -12.89 -2.77 12.96
C LEU A 306 -13.16 -2.53 11.49
N LEU A 307 -13.89 -3.45 10.87
CA LEU A 307 -14.13 -3.46 9.43
C LEU A 307 -15.63 -3.36 9.17
N ARG A 308 -15.99 -2.62 8.12
CA ARG A 308 -17.35 -2.51 7.63
C ARG A 308 -17.62 -3.67 6.68
N GLU A 309 -18.45 -4.61 7.12
CA GLU A 309 -18.92 -5.73 6.29
C GLU A 309 -20.19 -5.36 5.54
N ARG A 310 -20.44 -6.04 4.42
CA ARG A 310 -21.72 -6.01 3.73
C ARG A 310 -22.72 -6.77 4.56
N GLU A 311 -23.96 -6.31 4.53
CA GLU A 311 -25.09 -7.04 5.11
C GLU A 311 -25.15 -8.46 4.52
N SER A 312 -25.19 -9.46 5.40
CA SER A 312 -25.17 -10.86 4.96
C SER A 312 -26.48 -11.18 4.24
N LYS A 313 -26.39 -11.71 3.02
CA LYS A 313 -27.57 -12.28 2.35
C LYS A 313 -28.09 -13.55 3.03
N LEU A 314 -27.31 -14.13 3.94
CA LEU A 314 -27.71 -15.27 4.76
C LEU A 314 -28.49 -14.75 5.97
N PRO A 315 -29.64 -15.36 6.32
CA PRO A 315 -30.38 -15.00 7.52
C PRO A 315 -29.47 -15.16 8.74
N ALA A 316 -29.59 -14.23 9.69
CA ALA A 316 -28.89 -14.32 10.96
C ALA A 316 -29.20 -15.69 11.60
N PRO A 317 -28.21 -16.37 12.21
CA PRO A 317 -28.51 -17.56 12.99
C PRO A 317 -29.53 -17.17 14.05
N VAL A 318 -30.67 -17.86 14.07
CA VAL A 318 -31.71 -17.69 15.07
C VAL A 318 -31.04 -17.85 16.42
N ALA A 319 -31.07 -16.80 17.24
CA ALA A 319 -30.59 -16.86 18.61
C ALA A 319 -31.31 -18.03 19.28
N ALA A 320 -30.56 -19.04 19.72
CA ALA A 320 -31.12 -20.13 20.50
C ALA A 320 -31.76 -19.50 21.73
N THR A 321 -33.08 -19.49 21.77
CA THR A 321 -33.85 -19.15 22.95
C THR A 321 -33.46 -20.19 24.01
N SER A 322 -32.84 -19.71 25.09
CA SER A 322 -32.69 -20.48 26.30
C SER A 322 -34.07 -20.57 26.95
N ASP A 323 -34.78 -21.66 26.65
CA ASP A 323 -35.89 -22.14 27.46
C ASP A 323 -35.36 -22.92 28.67
#